data_AF-A0A968MDV5-F1
#
_entry.id   AF-A0A968MDV5-F1
#
_cell.length_a   1.000
_cell.length_b   1.000
_cell.length_c   1.000
_cell.angle_alpha   90.00
_cell.angle_beta   90.00
_cell.angle_gamma   90.00
#
_symmetry.space_group_name_H-M   'P 1'
#
loop_
_entity.id
_entity.type
_entity.pdbx_description
1 polymer ?
#
loop_
_entity_poly.entity_id
_entity_poly.type
_entity_poly.pdbx_seq_one_letter_code
_entity_poly.pdbx_strand_id
1 'polypeptide(L)'
;MTTTLAPPPAAPTIAGPPPGQWTVADWEQLPEDTIRYEIVGGTLLMTTSPSNFHEWIVARFVRYVGMYAEEHGLGFWFVGPAGVILSEQDAVQPDFFFVRAARRDIIRRRTEGPPDLVVEVLSPTTSATATNAKRNTYL
;
A
#
# COMPACT_ATOMS: atom_id res chain seq x y z
N MET A 1 -15.85 13.50 27.61
CA MET A 1 -16.80 13.47 26.48
C MET A 1 -16.54 12.18 25.71
N THR A 2 -17.46 11.23 25.80
CA THR A 2 -17.34 9.94 25.11
C THR A 2 -17.86 10.12 23.69
N THR A 3 -16.97 10.35 22.73
CA THR A 3 -17.35 10.38 21.31
C THR A 3 -17.66 8.95 20.89
N THR A 4 -18.95 8.62 20.82
CA THR A 4 -19.43 7.43 20.10
C THR A 4 -19.03 7.61 18.63
N LEU A 5 -18.02 6.87 18.18
CA LEU A 5 -17.69 6.80 16.76
C LEU A 5 -18.93 6.26 16.03
N ALA A 6 -19.42 6.99 15.03
CA ALA A 6 -20.42 6.46 14.11
C ALA A 6 -19.91 5.13 13.54
N PRO A 7 -20.79 4.13 13.30
CA PRO A 7 -20.36 2.91 12.63
C PRO A 7 -19.70 3.29 11.30
N PRO A 8 -18.60 2.62 10.92
CA PRO A 8 -17.96 2.90 9.63
C PRO A 8 -19.02 2.76 8.53
N PRO A 9 -19.02 3.63 7.51
CA PRO A 9 -19.90 3.45 6.36
C PRO A 9 -19.70 2.04 5.81
N ALA A 10 -20.79 1.43 5.31
CA ALA A 10 -20.70 0.12 4.67
C ALA A 10 -19.57 0.16 3.64
N ALA A 11 -18.65 -0.81 3.72
CA ALA A 11 -17.55 -0.87 2.78
C ALA A 11 -18.13 -0.85 1.35
N PRO A 12 -17.58 -0.02 0.44
CA PRO A 12 -18.06 0.01 -0.93
C PRO A 12 -18.01 -1.41 -1.51
N THR A 13 -19.09 -1.87 -2.13
CA THR A 13 -19.12 -3.19 -2.77
C THR A 13 -18.59 -3.04 -4.18
N ILE A 14 -17.41 -3.61 -4.45
CA ILE A 14 -16.88 -3.78 -5.79
C ILE A 14 -17.27 -5.17 -6.30
N ALA A 15 -17.86 -5.23 -7.49
CA ALA A 15 -18.10 -6.50 -8.18
C ALA A 15 -16.77 -7.07 -8.69
N GLY A 16 -16.57 -8.38 -8.55
CA GLY A 16 -15.37 -9.05 -9.04
C GLY A 16 -15.29 -10.50 -8.60
N PRO A 17 -14.11 -11.13 -8.77
CA PRO A 17 -13.88 -12.51 -8.37
C PRO A 17 -14.16 -12.76 -6.87
N PRO A 18 -14.43 -14.00 -6.45
CA PRO A 18 -14.50 -14.32 -5.05
C PRO A 18 -13.12 -14.16 -4.36
N PRO A 19 -13.07 -14.03 -3.02
CA PRO A 19 -11.81 -14.00 -2.28
C PRO A 19 -10.91 -15.20 -2.60
N GLY A 20 -9.61 -14.95 -2.80
CA GLY A 20 -8.63 -15.94 -3.26
C GLY A 20 -8.49 -16.06 -4.78
N GLN A 21 -9.28 -15.34 -5.58
CA GLN A 21 -9.24 -15.38 -7.05
C GLN A 21 -9.00 -14.02 -7.70
N TRP A 22 -8.84 -12.95 -6.92
CA TRP A 22 -8.47 -11.66 -7.47
C TRP A 22 -7.07 -11.69 -8.07
N THR A 23 -6.91 -11.06 -9.23
CA THR A 23 -5.63 -10.95 -9.93
C THR A 23 -5.23 -9.48 -10.15
N VAL A 24 -3.95 -9.25 -10.43
CA VAL A 24 -3.45 -7.93 -10.86
C VAL A 24 -4.24 -7.40 -12.06
N ALA A 25 -4.65 -8.27 -12.99
CA ALA A 25 -5.44 -7.86 -14.14
C ALA A 25 -6.83 -7.33 -13.75
N ASP A 26 -7.44 -7.86 -12.68
CA ASP A 26 -8.67 -7.31 -12.11
C ASP A 26 -8.41 -5.98 -11.40
N TRP A 27 -7.30 -5.89 -10.67
CA TRP A 27 -6.89 -4.66 -9.96
C TRP A 27 -6.68 -3.48 -10.89
N GLU A 28 -6.06 -3.70 -12.05
CA GLU A 28 -5.83 -2.66 -13.07
C GLU A 28 -7.11 -2.10 -13.69
N GLN A 29 -8.24 -2.80 -13.54
CA GLN A 29 -9.55 -2.37 -14.02
C GLN A 29 -10.35 -1.61 -12.94
N LEU A 30 -9.85 -1.55 -11.70
CA LEU A 30 -10.54 -0.86 -10.62
C LEU A 30 -10.55 0.66 -10.83
N PRO A 31 -11.57 1.36 -10.31
CA PRO A 31 -11.64 2.81 -10.42
C PRO A 31 -10.43 3.51 -9.82
N GLU A 32 -9.95 4.55 -10.50
CA GLU A 32 -9.00 5.50 -9.91
C GLU A 32 -9.77 6.55 -9.09
N ASP A 33 -10.18 6.18 -7.88
CA ASP A 33 -10.92 7.03 -6.95
C ASP A 33 -10.19 7.19 -5.58
N THR A 34 -10.90 7.64 -4.55
CA THR A 34 -10.33 7.87 -3.22
C THR A 34 -10.11 6.60 -2.40
N ILE A 35 -10.52 5.43 -2.90
CA ILE A 35 -10.37 4.15 -2.24
C ILE A 35 -9.03 3.53 -2.62
N ARG A 36 -8.29 3.10 -1.60
CA ARG A 36 -7.09 2.29 -1.80
C ARG A 36 -7.49 0.83 -1.97
N TYR A 37 -7.16 0.29 -3.14
CA TYR A 37 -7.37 -1.10 -3.50
C TYR A 37 -6.06 -1.87 -3.42
N GLU A 38 -6.05 -2.98 -2.70
CA GLU A 38 -4.91 -3.88 -2.62
C GLU A 38 -5.39 -5.33 -2.78
N ILE A 39 -4.61 -6.16 -3.46
CA ILE A 39 -4.80 -7.61 -3.49
C ILE A 39 -3.72 -8.25 -2.65
N VAL A 40 -4.13 -9.09 -1.71
CA VAL A 40 -3.23 -9.91 -0.89
C VAL A 40 -3.71 -11.36 -0.95
N GLY A 41 -2.90 -12.27 -1.49
CA GLY A 41 -3.25 -13.68 -1.67
C GLY A 41 -4.58 -13.86 -2.42
N GLY A 42 -4.80 -13.07 -3.47
CA GLY A 42 -6.02 -13.12 -4.28
C GLY A 42 -7.27 -12.57 -3.59
N THR A 43 -7.13 -11.85 -2.46
CA THR A 43 -8.25 -11.19 -1.77
C THR A 43 -8.15 -9.68 -1.92
N LEU A 44 -9.23 -9.05 -2.41
CA LEU A 44 -9.34 -7.60 -2.47
C LEU A 44 -9.54 -7.00 -1.07
N LEU A 45 -8.66 -6.07 -0.72
CA LEU A 45 -8.73 -5.22 0.45
C LEU A 45 -9.03 -3.80 0.01
N MET A 46 -9.97 -3.15 0.70
CA MET A 46 -10.41 -1.79 0.41
C MET A 46 -10.25 -0.93 1.65
N THR A 47 -9.47 0.13 1.53
CA THR A 47 -9.22 1.06 2.63
C THR A 47 -9.53 2.49 2.20
N THR A 48 -10.19 3.25 3.08
CA THR A 48 -10.46 4.68 2.85
C THR A 48 -9.25 5.53 3.18
N SER A 49 -9.33 6.82 2.86
CA SER A 49 -8.26 7.78 3.12
C SER A 49 -7.76 7.72 4.58
N PRO A 50 -6.43 7.79 4.79
CA PRO A 50 -5.83 7.73 6.11
C PRO A 50 -6.08 9.00 6.94
N SER A 51 -5.80 8.91 8.24
CA SER A 51 -5.88 10.05 9.16
C SER A 51 -4.71 11.02 8.98
N ASN A 52 -4.89 12.30 9.34
CA ASN A 52 -3.80 13.28 9.32
C ASN A 52 -2.56 12.86 10.15
N PHE A 53 -2.75 12.11 11.24
CA PHE A 53 -1.63 11.62 12.05
C PHE A 53 -0.84 10.51 11.34
N HIS A 54 -1.54 9.63 10.60
CA HIS A 54 -0.92 8.62 9.76
C HIS A 54 -0.08 9.29 8.65
N GLU A 55 -0.67 10.25 7.94
CA GLU A 55 0.04 11.02 6.90
C GLU A 55 1.23 11.81 7.45
N TRP A 56 1.10 12.37 8.67
CA TRP A 56 2.21 13.05 9.32
C TRP A 56 3.41 12.11 9.58
N ILE A 57 3.16 10.84 9.93
CA ILE A 57 4.20 9.81 10.09
C ILE A 57 4.85 9.49 8.74
N VAL A 58 4.05 9.27 7.68
CA VAL A 58 4.57 9.04 6.32
C VAL A 58 5.49 10.18 5.88
N ALA A 59 5.08 11.43 6.15
CA ALA A 59 5.90 12.60 5.85
C ALA A 59 7.24 12.63 6.62
N ARG A 60 7.36 11.97 7.79
CA ARG A 60 8.65 11.82 8.48
C ARG A 60 9.59 10.87 7.72
N PHE A 61 9.07 9.78 7.17
CA PHE A 61 9.85 8.84 6.35
C PHE A 61 10.31 9.49 5.04
N VAL A 62 9.43 10.24 4.37
CA VAL A 62 9.81 11.03 3.20
C VAL A 62 10.96 11.97 3.56
N ARG A 63 10.84 12.75 4.63
CA ARG A 63 11.87 13.74 5.03
C ARG A 63 13.21 13.10 5.38
N TYR A 64 13.21 12.07 6.23
CA TYR A 64 14.45 11.57 6.83
C TYR A 64 15.08 10.38 6.10
N VAL A 65 14.28 9.65 5.31
CA VAL A 65 14.76 8.50 4.54
C VAL A 65 14.73 8.82 3.05
N GLY A 66 13.56 9.21 2.53
CA GLY A 66 13.35 9.44 1.10
C GLY A 66 14.26 10.54 0.53
N MET A 67 14.10 11.77 1.02
CA MET A 67 14.87 12.93 0.57
C MET A 67 16.38 12.71 0.75
N TYR A 68 16.81 12.18 1.90
CA TYR A 68 18.22 11.86 2.13
C TYR A 68 18.75 10.88 1.07
N ALA A 69 18.01 9.80 0.79
CA ALA A 69 18.44 8.80 -0.17
C ALA A 69 18.49 9.34 -1.60
N GLU A 70 17.54 10.19 -1.98
CA GLU A 70 17.51 10.84 -3.29
C GLU A 70 18.67 11.84 -3.47
N GLU A 71 18.88 12.72 -2.48
CA GLU A 71 19.97 13.72 -2.49
C GLU A 71 21.37 13.09 -2.61
N HIS A 72 21.55 11.86 -2.10
CA HIS A 72 22.81 11.13 -2.14
C HIS A 72 22.86 10.09 -3.28
N GLY A 73 21.87 10.06 -4.17
CA GLY A 73 21.82 9.15 -5.32
C GLY A 73 21.71 7.66 -4.93
N LEU A 74 21.21 7.37 -3.73
CA LEU A 74 21.09 5.99 -3.22
C LEU A 74 19.92 5.24 -3.85
N GLY A 75 18.90 5.96 -4.33
CA GLY A 75 17.73 5.35 -4.98
C GLY A 75 16.53 6.28 -5.04
N PHE A 76 15.36 5.65 -5.14
CA PHE A 76 14.08 6.30 -5.38
C PHE A 76 13.11 5.92 -4.27
N TRP A 77 12.27 6.86 -3.85
CA TRP A 77 11.25 6.65 -2.84
C TRP A 77 9.88 6.99 -3.39
N PHE A 78 8.86 6.35 -2.83
CA PHE A 78 7.47 6.51 -3.23
C PHE A 78 6.56 6.40 -2.01
N VAL A 79 5.35 6.92 -2.14
CA VAL A 79 4.29 6.84 -1.12
C VAL A 79 3.01 6.33 -1.77
N GLY A 80 2.12 5.73 -0.98
CA GLY A 80 0.78 5.37 -1.40
C GLY A 80 0.04 6.58 -2.01
N PRO A 81 -0.79 6.39 -3.06
CA PRO A 81 -1.26 5.12 -3.62
C PRO A 81 -0.36 4.51 -4.72
N ALA A 82 0.95 4.79 -4.73
CA ALA A 82 1.86 4.10 -5.64
C ALA A 82 1.86 2.57 -5.41
N GLY A 83 1.63 1.81 -6.47
CA GLY A 83 1.46 0.35 -6.39
C GLY A 83 2.75 -0.46 -6.58
N VAL A 84 2.80 -1.59 -5.89
CA VAL A 84 3.82 -2.63 -5.96
C VAL A 84 3.15 -3.95 -6.32
N ILE A 85 3.60 -4.57 -7.42
CA ILE A 85 3.13 -5.88 -7.89
C ILE A 85 4.16 -6.91 -7.46
N LEU A 86 3.77 -7.84 -6.60
CA LEU A 86 4.65 -8.88 -6.04
C LEU A 86 4.41 -10.24 -6.71
N SER A 87 3.18 -10.50 -7.12
CA SER A 87 2.77 -11.70 -7.86
C SER A 87 1.50 -11.39 -8.66
N GLU A 88 1.01 -12.36 -9.45
CA GLU A 88 -0.30 -12.24 -10.12
C GLU A 88 -1.46 -12.02 -9.14
N GLN A 89 -1.30 -12.43 -7.87
CA GLN A 89 -2.33 -12.37 -6.84
C GLN A 89 -1.93 -11.46 -5.67
N ASP A 90 -0.90 -10.62 -5.85
CA ASP A 90 -0.42 -9.69 -4.83
C ASP A 90 -0.06 -8.34 -5.45
N ALA A 91 -0.94 -7.37 -5.24
CA ALA A 91 -0.79 -5.98 -5.66
C ALA A 91 -1.08 -5.06 -4.47
N VAL A 92 -0.05 -4.46 -3.90
CA VAL A 92 -0.12 -3.68 -2.65
C VAL A 92 0.25 -2.22 -2.91
N GLN A 93 -0.12 -1.32 -2.01
CA GLN A 93 0.12 0.12 -2.16
C GLN A 93 0.82 0.71 -0.92
N PRO A 94 2.05 0.32 -0.57
CA PRO A 94 2.61 0.63 0.75
C PRO A 94 2.59 2.12 1.11
N ASP A 95 2.48 2.43 2.40
CA ASP A 95 2.46 3.83 2.85
C ASP A 95 3.74 4.59 2.46
N PHE A 96 4.89 3.92 2.56
CA PHE A 96 6.17 4.39 2.01
C PHE A 96 7.00 3.20 1.55
N PHE A 97 7.71 3.35 0.43
CA PHE A 97 8.72 2.37 0.03
C PHE A 97 9.89 3.01 -0.72
N PHE A 98 11.01 2.29 -0.75
CA PHE A 98 12.25 2.73 -1.38
C PHE A 98 12.86 1.61 -2.22
N VAL A 99 13.42 1.99 -3.37
CA VAL A 99 14.11 1.13 -4.32
C VAL A 99 15.52 1.68 -4.53
N ARG A 100 16.54 0.85 -4.32
CA ARG A 100 17.94 1.24 -4.54
C ARG A 100 18.16 1.62 -6.00
N ALA A 101 19.07 2.56 -6.26
CA ALA A 101 19.42 3.00 -7.61
C ALA A 101 19.86 1.83 -8.51
N ALA A 102 20.53 0.83 -7.95
CA ALA A 102 20.97 -0.39 -8.63
C ALA A 102 19.82 -1.30 -9.12
N ARG A 103 18.60 -1.14 -8.57
CA ARG A 103 17.39 -1.90 -8.90
C ARG A 103 16.32 -1.06 -9.59
N ARG A 104 16.68 0.11 -10.14
CA ARG A 104 15.72 1.04 -10.77
C ARG A 104 14.87 0.42 -11.89
N ASP A 105 15.31 -0.70 -12.46
CA ASP A 105 14.65 -1.43 -13.54
C ASP A 105 13.31 -2.05 -13.11
N ILE A 106 13.06 -2.21 -11.81
CA ILE A 106 11.76 -2.65 -11.27
C ILE A 106 10.74 -1.50 -11.25
N ILE A 107 11.16 -0.25 -11.40
CA ILE A 107 10.27 0.91 -11.38
C ILE A 107 9.73 1.12 -12.81
N ARG A 108 8.47 0.73 -13.03
CA ARG A 108 7.75 0.86 -14.31
C ARG A 108 6.56 1.81 -14.13
N ARG A 109 5.40 1.50 -14.73
CA ARG A 109 4.12 2.14 -14.40
C ARG A 109 3.75 1.89 -12.93
N ARG A 110 4.07 0.69 -12.45
CA ARG A 110 4.04 0.25 -11.06
C ARG A 110 5.43 -0.32 -10.71
N THR A 111 5.68 -0.56 -9.44
CA THR A 111 6.90 -1.26 -9.02
C THR A 111 6.70 -2.76 -9.19
N GLU A 112 7.46 -3.41 -10.05
CA GLU A 112 7.36 -4.85 -10.36
C GLU A 112 8.39 -5.65 -9.56
N GLY A 113 7.94 -6.29 -8.49
CA GLY A 113 8.78 -7.00 -7.52
C GLY A 113 8.99 -6.22 -6.21
N PRO A 114 9.65 -6.84 -5.22
CA PRO A 114 9.75 -6.29 -3.87
C PRO A 114 10.68 -5.06 -3.84
N PRO A 115 10.25 -3.92 -3.25
CA PRO A 115 11.13 -2.80 -2.91
C PRO A 115 12.23 -3.21 -1.92
N ASP A 116 13.29 -2.41 -1.83
CA ASP A 116 14.38 -2.64 -0.88
C ASP A 116 14.02 -2.27 0.57
N LEU A 117 13.03 -1.39 0.74
CA LEU A 117 12.44 -1.04 2.02
C LEU A 117 10.95 -0.76 1.81
N VAL A 118 10.13 -1.29 2.70
CA VAL A 118 8.69 -1.05 2.78
C VAL A 118 8.34 -0.62 4.20
N VAL A 119 7.49 0.38 4.34
CA VAL A 119 6.98 0.90 5.61
C VAL A 119 5.46 0.97 5.53
N GLU A 120 4.81 0.41 6.54
CA GLU A 120 3.36 0.47 6.73
C GLU A 120 3.09 1.10 8.11
N VAL A 121 2.31 2.17 8.14
CA VAL A 121 1.93 2.89 9.34
C VAL A 121 0.63 2.29 9.86
N LEU A 122 0.72 1.62 11.01
CA LEU A 122 -0.42 0.93 11.59
C LEU A 122 -1.48 1.93 12.07
N SER A 123 -2.72 1.76 11.62
CA SER A 123 -3.86 2.47 12.20
C SER A 123 -4.47 1.64 13.35
N PRO A 124 -5.07 2.30 14.36
CA PRO A 124 -5.77 1.61 15.45
C PRO A 124 -6.91 0.70 14.98
N THR A 125 -7.45 0.95 13.79
CA THR A 125 -8.58 0.22 13.21
C THR A 125 -8.17 -0.97 12.34
N THR A 126 -6.86 -1.16 12.09
CA THR A 126 -6.36 -2.28 11.28
C THR A 126 -6.20 -3.52 12.17
N SER A 127 -6.78 -4.65 11.76
CA SER A 127 -6.62 -5.90 12.49
C SER A 127 -5.19 -6.42 12.38
N ALA A 128 -4.68 -7.03 13.46
CA ALA A 128 -3.36 -7.66 13.45
C ALA A 128 -3.22 -8.71 12.33
N THR A 129 -4.31 -9.40 12.01
CA THR A 129 -4.37 -10.37 10.91
C THR A 129 -4.11 -9.72 9.55
N ALA A 130 -4.75 -8.59 9.26
CA ALA A 130 -4.55 -7.87 8.00
C ALA A 130 -3.11 -7.33 7.89
N THR A 131 -2.58 -6.80 8.99
CA THR A 131 -1.17 -6.36 9.07
C THR A 131 -0.19 -7.50 8.82
N ASN A 132 -0.41 -8.67 9.43
CA ASN A 132 0.47 -9.83 9.27
C ASN A 132 0.39 -10.44 7.87
N ALA A 133 -0.82 -10.47 7.27
CA ALA A 133 -0.99 -10.94 5.90
C ALA A 133 -0.14 -10.09 4.93
N LYS A 134 -0.25 -8.76 5.01
CA LYS A 134 0.58 -7.85 4.20
C LYS A 134 2.08 -8.05 4.45
N ARG A 135 2.50 -8.15 5.73
CA ARG A 135 3.90 -8.38 6.08
C ARG A 135 4.46 -9.62 5.38
N ASN A 136 3.71 -10.72 5.40
CA ASN A 136 4.14 -11.99 4.82
C ASN A 136 4.26 -11.91 3.29
N THR A 137 3.51 -11.05 2.62
CA THR A 137 3.63 -10.85 1.16
C THR A 137 4.97 -10.20 0.77
N TYR A 138 5.59 -9.43 1.67
CA TYR A 138 6.86 -8.77 1.41
C TYR A 138 8.10 -9.62 1.73
N LEU A 139 7.95 -10.78 2.37
CA LEU A 139 9.04 -11.63 2.89
C LEU A 139 9.16 -12.94 2.12
#